data_AF-A0A940MGV6-F1
#
_entry.id   AF-A0A940MGV6-F1
#
_cell.length_a   1.000
_cell.length_b   1.000
_cell.length_c   1.000
_cell.angle_alpha   90.00
_cell.angle_beta   90.00
_cell.angle_gamma   90.00
#
_symmetry.space_group_name_H-M   'P 1'
#
loop_
_entity.id
_entity.type
_entity.pdbx_description
1 polymer ?
#
loop_
_entity_poly.entity_id
_entity_poly.type
_entity_poly.pdbx_seq_one_letter_code
_entity_poly.pdbx_strand_id
1 'polypeptide(L)'
;MAGTTGDEKRPSRAHNGPSRAAESGALMVLQLAERLPDLEDVREVGANDRSDLTQTEQGQLQRTEEVIADAVAAGDTALWVIAQAVECAARGRWWRTTHDSLTAYAEETVGRSAVYIRQLRMNAPLALETARRTGTVPKPSQIKATRKTEQRHGLDAAVTLYEAVRDIAAEMGGETTARGLTAVHNSLPEQLPEQGDDRRAIIEQAARHAFAPQPSDPDRGPQKPKPRLAGHWQIRLPESETESIGSASIAPASADTEPHLQAATQHTAVTTPHHMRTLEEALAALATIDEQLTSELYTQAAIDPTHTQDYERVRQHIIIRAAAIRAKALRAPKT
;
A
#
# COMPACT_ATOMS: atom_id res chain seq x y z
N MET A 1 -11.42 2.91 -69.43
CA MET A 1 -10.50 3.83 -68.73
C MET A 1 -11.38 4.85 -68.00
N ALA A 2 -11.66 4.64 -66.72
CA ALA A 2 -10.91 5.16 -65.56
C ALA A 2 -11.07 6.70 -65.42
N GLY A 3 -11.55 7.27 -64.33
CA GLY A 3 -11.94 6.73 -63.03
C GLY A 3 -12.77 7.74 -62.23
N THR A 4 -13.67 7.21 -61.40
CA THR A 4 -14.44 7.93 -60.38
C THR A 4 -13.64 7.99 -59.09
N THR A 5 -13.27 9.19 -58.64
CA THR A 5 -12.65 9.43 -57.34
C THR A 5 -13.69 9.31 -56.24
N GLY A 6 -13.53 8.27 -55.41
CA GLY A 6 -14.34 7.99 -54.25
C GLY A 6 -14.10 9.00 -53.13
N ASP A 7 -15.21 9.41 -52.53
CA ASP A 7 -15.30 10.17 -51.30
C ASP A 7 -15.05 9.20 -50.12
N GLU A 8 -13.79 9.15 -49.66
CA GLU A 8 -13.41 8.35 -48.49
C GLU A 8 -13.91 9.03 -47.21
N LYS A 9 -15.04 8.54 -46.71
CA LYS A 9 -15.48 8.69 -45.33
C LYS A 9 -14.33 8.32 -44.39
N ARG A 10 -13.71 9.33 -43.77
CA ARG A 10 -12.84 9.16 -42.60
C ARG A 10 -13.62 8.37 -41.52
N PRO A 11 -13.11 7.24 -41.01
CA PRO A 11 -13.68 6.63 -39.83
C PRO A 11 -13.42 7.54 -38.63
N SER A 12 -14.52 7.96 -38.02
CA SER A 12 -14.55 8.67 -36.75
C SER A 12 -13.66 7.96 -35.73
N ARG A 13 -12.72 8.71 -35.18
CA ARG A 13 -11.78 8.34 -34.12
C ARG A 13 -12.57 7.74 -32.95
N ALA A 14 -12.56 6.41 -32.82
CA ALA A 14 -13.19 5.73 -31.70
C ALA A 14 -12.55 6.24 -30.39
N HIS A 15 -13.38 6.83 -29.54
CA HIS A 15 -12.99 7.10 -28.16
C HIS A 15 -12.66 5.76 -27.50
N ASN A 16 -11.38 5.56 -27.17
CA ASN A 16 -10.95 4.43 -26.36
C ASN A 16 -11.47 4.66 -24.94
N GLY A 17 -12.70 4.22 -24.69
CA GLY A 17 -13.22 4.03 -23.34
C GLY A 17 -12.39 2.99 -22.57
N PRO A 18 -12.69 2.77 -21.28
CA PRO A 18 -12.00 1.77 -20.50
C PRO A 18 -12.02 0.41 -21.23
N SER A 19 -10.92 -0.35 -21.13
CA SER A 19 -10.89 -1.70 -21.71
C SER A 19 -12.05 -2.51 -21.12
N ARG A 20 -12.83 -3.21 -21.97
CA ARG A 20 -13.96 -4.06 -21.54
C ARG A 20 -13.60 -5.03 -20.40
N ALA A 21 -12.34 -5.48 -20.35
CA ALA A 21 -11.85 -6.33 -19.27
C ALA A 21 -11.74 -5.60 -17.92
N ALA A 22 -11.37 -4.32 -17.92
CA ALA A 22 -11.31 -3.49 -16.71
C ALA A 22 -12.72 -3.13 -16.21
N GLU A 23 -13.66 -2.85 -17.11
CA GLU A 23 -15.07 -2.61 -16.78
C GLU A 23 -15.71 -3.87 -16.18
N SER A 24 -15.46 -5.03 -16.80
CA SER A 24 -15.90 -6.32 -16.27
C SER A 24 -15.32 -6.60 -14.88
N GLY A 25 -14.05 -6.22 -14.64
CA GLY A 25 -13.42 -6.36 -13.33
C GLY A 25 -14.04 -5.46 -12.27
N ALA A 26 -14.34 -4.20 -12.59
CA ALA A 26 -14.99 -3.28 -11.65
C ALA A 26 -16.41 -3.73 -11.28
N LEU A 27 -17.20 -4.18 -12.27
CA LEU A 27 -18.55 -4.72 -12.01
C LEU A 27 -18.50 -5.94 -11.10
N MET A 28 -17.61 -6.88 -11.36
CA MET A 28 -17.42 -8.05 -10.49
C MET A 28 -17.04 -7.65 -9.06
N VAL A 29 -16.11 -6.71 -8.89
CA VAL A 29 -15.71 -6.20 -7.57
C VAL A 29 -16.88 -5.58 -6.81
N LEU A 30 -17.72 -4.79 -7.48
CA LEU A 30 -18.89 -4.17 -6.87
C LEU A 30 -19.95 -5.23 -6.49
N GLN A 31 -20.19 -6.22 -7.34
CA GLN A 31 -21.10 -7.33 -7.03
C GLN A 31 -20.62 -8.16 -5.83
N LEU A 32 -19.30 -8.39 -5.71
CA LEU A 32 -18.74 -9.06 -4.55
C LEU A 32 -18.88 -8.22 -3.28
N ALA A 33 -18.67 -6.89 -3.36
CA ALA A 33 -18.87 -5.99 -2.24
C ALA A 33 -20.34 -5.97 -1.77
N GLU A 34 -21.30 -5.98 -2.68
CA GLU A 34 -22.75 -6.01 -2.38
C GLU A 34 -23.22 -7.31 -1.72
N ARG A 35 -22.49 -8.41 -1.88
CA ARG A 35 -22.79 -9.70 -1.24
C ARG A 35 -22.34 -9.76 0.22
N LEU A 36 -21.43 -8.88 0.65
CA LEU A 36 -20.97 -8.85 2.03
C LEU A 36 -22.09 -8.37 2.96
N PRO A 37 -22.14 -8.87 4.21
CA PRO A 37 -22.99 -8.27 5.22
C PRO A 37 -22.54 -6.83 5.47
N ASP A 38 -23.50 -5.94 5.70
CA ASP A 38 -23.18 -4.59 6.14
C ASP A 38 -22.43 -4.63 7.46
N LEU A 39 -21.32 -3.90 7.56
CA LEU A 39 -20.46 -3.94 8.73
C LEU A 39 -21.22 -3.51 9.99
N GLU A 40 -22.23 -2.64 9.86
CA GLU A 40 -23.09 -2.17 10.96
C GLU A 40 -23.99 -3.28 11.52
N ASP A 41 -24.41 -4.22 10.67
CA ASP A 41 -25.26 -5.36 11.02
C ASP A 41 -24.48 -6.54 11.63
N VAL A 42 -23.14 -6.50 11.54
CA VAL A 42 -22.29 -7.48 12.20
C VAL A 42 -22.21 -7.15 13.69
N ARG A 43 -22.65 -8.07 14.54
CA ARG A 43 -22.52 -7.94 16.00
C ARG A 43 -21.05 -7.82 16.38
N GLU A 44 -20.70 -6.82 17.19
CA GLU A 44 -19.36 -6.74 17.76
C GLU A 44 -19.22 -7.76 18.90
N VAL A 45 -18.24 -8.66 18.76
CA VAL A 45 -17.97 -9.71 19.73
C VAL A 45 -16.75 -9.36 20.55
N GLY A 46 -16.93 -9.25 21.87
CA GLY A 46 -15.86 -8.83 22.80
C GLY A 46 -14.69 -9.80 22.90
N ALA A 47 -13.54 -9.30 23.37
CA ALA A 47 -12.28 -10.05 23.47
C ALA A 47 -12.32 -11.30 24.37
N ASN A 48 -13.30 -11.41 25.27
CA ASN A 48 -13.47 -12.57 26.15
C ASN A 48 -14.71 -13.42 25.81
N ASP A 49 -15.47 -13.03 24.79
CA ASP A 49 -16.65 -13.79 24.38
C ASP A 49 -16.22 -15.06 23.62
N ARG A 50 -16.59 -16.21 24.19
CA ARG A 50 -16.38 -17.55 23.64
C ARG A 50 -17.70 -18.27 23.36
N SER A 51 -18.81 -17.54 23.34
CA SER A 51 -20.11 -18.10 22.97
C SER A 51 -20.08 -18.63 21.54
N ASP A 52 -20.85 -19.70 21.32
CA ASP A 52 -21.08 -20.24 19.99
C ASP A 52 -21.75 -19.19 19.10
N LEU A 53 -21.51 -19.30 17.79
CA LEU A 53 -22.15 -18.42 16.82
C LEU A 53 -23.65 -18.67 16.80
N THR A 54 -24.43 -17.59 16.86
CA THR A 54 -25.86 -17.65 16.58
C THR A 54 -26.10 -18.03 15.12
N GLN A 55 -27.31 -18.50 14.80
CA GLN A 55 -27.67 -18.86 13.41
C GLN A 55 -27.45 -17.71 12.42
N THR A 56 -27.70 -16.47 12.85
CA THR A 56 -27.48 -15.26 12.05
C THR A 56 -25.99 -15.01 11.80
N GLU A 57 -25.17 -15.09 12.84
CA GLU A 57 -23.71 -14.94 12.72
C GLU A 57 -23.11 -16.06 11.86
N GLN A 58 -23.62 -17.29 11.97
CA GLN A 58 -23.20 -18.40 11.13
C GLN A 58 -23.52 -18.14 9.65
N GLY A 59 -24.70 -17.57 9.36
CA GLY A 59 -25.07 -17.16 8.00
C GLY A 59 -24.20 -16.01 7.47
N GLN A 60 -23.86 -15.03 8.32
CA GLN A 60 -22.96 -13.93 7.96
C GLN A 60 -21.52 -14.42 7.70
N LEU A 61 -21.03 -15.36 8.53
CA LEU A 61 -19.75 -16.03 8.37
C LEU A 61 -19.68 -16.75 7.03
N GLN A 62 -20.65 -17.62 6.74
CA GLN A 62 -20.69 -18.38 5.48
C GLN A 62 -20.65 -17.46 4.26
N ARG A 63 -21.50 -16.43 4.21
CA ARG A 63 -21.50 -15.46 3.10
C ARG A 63 -20.16 -14.74 2.96
N THR A 64 -19.55 -14.38 4.09
CA THR A 64 -18.27 -13.66 4.08
C THR A 64 -17.14 -14.56 3.60
N GLU A 65 -17.08 -15.82 4.03
CA GLU A 65 -16.08 -16.79 3.57
C GLU A 65 -16.24 -17.12 2.08
N GLU A 66 -17.48 -17.26 1.59
CA GLU A 66 -17.77 -17.40 0.16
C GLU A 66 -17.25 -16.19 -0.64
N VAL A 67 -17.53 -14.97 -0.18
CA VAL A 67 -17.02 -13.76 -0.84
C VAL A 67 -15.50 -13.67 -0.77
N ILE A 68 -14.87 -14.07 0.34
CA ILE A 68 -13.40 -14.13 0.43
C ILE A 68 -12.85 -15.11 -0.59
N ALA A 69 -13.41 -16.31 -0.71
CA ALA A 69 -12.96 -17.31 -1.68
C ALA A 69 -13.07 -16.79 -3.12
N ASP A 70 -14.21 -16.20 -3.48
CA ASP A 70 -14.43 -15.61 -4.81
C ASP A 70 -13.47 -14.44 -5.08
N ALA A 71 -13.26 -13.57 -4.08
CA ALA A 71 -12.36 -12.42 -4.19
C ALA A 71 -10.89 -12.84 -4.28
N VAL A 72 -10.47 -13.89 -3.56
CA VAL A 72 -9.12 -14.46 -3.69
C VAL A 72 -8.92 -15.05 -5.09
N ALA A 73 -9.93 -15.71 -5.66
CA ALA A 73 -9.88 -16.22 -7.03
C ALA A 73 -9.78 -15.09 -8.07
N ALA A 74 -10.43 -13.94 -7.81
CA ALA A 74 -10.33 -12.72 -8.61
C ALA A 74 -8.96 -11.99 -8.48
N GLY A 75 -8.15 -12.37 -7.50
CA GLY A 75 -6.80 -11.86 -7.29
C GLY A 75 -6.74 -10.38 -6.89
N ASP A 76 -5.72 -9.68 -7.38
CA ASP A 76 -5.43 -8.30 -6.94
C ASP A 76 -6.55 -7.28 -7.27
N THR A 77 -7.47 -7.62 -8.17
CA THR A 77 -8.63 -6.76 -8.50
C THR A 77 -9.61 -6.66 -7.34
N ALA A 78 -9.78 -7.70 -6.52
CA ALA A 78 -10.77 -7.72 -5.45
C ALA A 78 -10.20 -7.44 -4.05
N LEU A 79 -8.96 -6.91 -3.97
CA LEU A 79 -8.29 -6.59 -2.69
C LEU A 79 -9.13 -5.72 -1.74
N TRP A 80 -9.91 -4.79 -2.29
CA TRP A 80 -10.78 -3.90 -1.51
C TRP A 80 -11.92 -4.66 -0.83
N VAL A 81 -12.49 -5.66 -1.51
CA VAL A 81 -13.56 -6.52 -0.99
C VAL A 81 -13.01 -7.44 0.08
N ILE A 82 -11.85 -8.06 -0.18
CA ILE A 82 -11.14 -8.89 0.81
C ILE A 82 -10.94 -8.12 2.10
N ALA A 83 -10.54 -6.84 2.01
CA ALA A 83 -10.33 -6.02 3.18
C ALA A 83 -11.62 -5.73 3.98
N GLN A 84 -12.75 -5.53 3.31
CA GLN A 84 -14.05 -5.39 3.96
C GLN A 84 -14.52 -6.70 4.60
N ALA A 85 -14.34 -7.81 3.90
CA ALA A 85 -14.74 -9.14 4.37
C ALA A 85 -13.99 -9.55 5.65
N VAL A 86 -12.67 -9.35 5.68
CA VAL A 86 -11.86 -9.63 6.88
C VAL A 86 -12.22 -8.70 8.04
N GLU A 87 -12.67 -7.47 7.78
CA GLU A 87 -13.17 -6.58 8.83
C GLU A 87 -14.50 -7.08 9.43
N CYS A 88 -15.39 -7.64 8.61
CA CYS A 88 -16.60 -8.32 9.11
C CYS A 88 -16.21 -9.49 10.02
N ALA A 89 -15.27 -10.32 9.58
CA ALA A 89 -14.72 -11.41 10.40
C ALA A 89 -14.03 -10.92 11.67
N ALA A 90 -13.40 -9.74 11.65
CA ALA A 90 -12.79 -9.11 12.82
C ALA A 90 -13.85 -8.66 13.83
N ARG A 91 -14.89 -7.95 13.37
CA ARG A 91 -15.98 -7.42 14.21
C ARG A 91 -16.81 -8.56 14.83
N GLY A 92 -17.22 -9.53 14.02
CA GLY A 92 -17.95 -10.72 14.48
C GLY A 92 -17.07 -11.76 15.18
N ARG A 93 -15.75 -11.58 15.11
CA ARG A 93 -14.72 -12.44 15.69
C ARG A 93 -14.92 -13.92 15.37
N TRP A 94 -15.27 -14.21 14.12
CA TRP A 94 -15.66 -15.55 13.68
C TRP A 94 -14.49 -16.54 13.64
N TRP A 95 -13.26 -16.02 13.62
CA TRP A 95 -12.03 -16.80 13.70
C TRP A 95 -11.74 -17.38 15.08
N ARG A 96 -12.47 -17.00 16.15
CA ARG A 96 -12.16 -17.38 17.54
C ARG A 96 -12.17 -18.87 17.84
N THR A 97 -12.84 -19.67 17.01
CA THR A 97 -12.95 -21.12 17.15
C THR A 97 -11.90 -21.88 16.33
N THR A 98 -11.38 -21.26 15.27
CA THR A 98 -10.50 -21.90 14.28
C THR A 98 -9.06 -21.38 14.35
N HIS A 99 -8.84 -20.16 14.84
CA HIS A 99 -7.54 -19.50 14.87
C HIS A 99 -7.31 -18.76 16.20
N ASP A 100 -6.05 -18.65 16.61
CA ASP A 100 -5.67 -17.95 17.84
C ASP A 100 -5.71 -16.42 17.70
N SER A 101 -5.66 -15.90 16.46
CA SER A 101 -5.67 -14.46 16.18
C SER A 101 -6.25 -14.13 14.81
N LEU A 102 -6.74 -12.89 14.66
CA LEU A 102 -7.13 -12.34 13.36
C LEU A 102 -5.98 -12.36 12.34
N THR A 103 -4.75 -12.19 12.79
CA THR A 103 -3.57 -12.24 11.90
C THR A 103 -3.38 -13.63 11.32
N ALA A 104 -3.46 -14.67 12.17
CA ALA A 104 -3.37 -16.07 11.70
C ALA A 104 -4.49 -16.39 10.70
N TYR A 105 -5.73 -15.99 11.02
CA TYR A 105 -6.87 -16.12 10.10
C TYR A 105 -6.60 -15.42 8.75
N ALA A 106 -6.21 -14.15 8.77
CA ALA A 106 -5.95 -13.40 7.54
C ALA A 106 -4.79 -13.97 6.70
N GLU A 107 -3.72 -14.44 7.35
CA GLU A 107 -2.58 -15.03 6.66
C GLU A 107 -2.94 -16.38 6.03
N GLU A 108 -3.75 -17.20 6.70
CA GLU A 108 -4.20 -18.50 6.18
C GLU A 108 -5.25 -18.34 5.08
N THR A 109 -6.28 -17.52 5.30
CA THR A 109 -7.41 -17.41 4.37
C THR A 109 -7.08 -16.54 3.14
N VAL A 110 -6.26 -15.50 3.30
CA VAL A 110 -6.02 -14.48 2.27
C VAL A 110 -4.55 -14.40 1.85
N GLY A 111 -3.62 -14.96 2.63
CA GLY A 111 -2.19 -14.85 2.35
C GLY A 111 -1.62 -13.46 2.60
N ARG A 112 -2.28 -12.64 3.44
CA ARG A 112 -1.90 -11.24 3.70
C ARG A 112 -1.97 -10.92 5.19
N SER A 113 -1.13 -9.99 5.65
CA SER A 113 -1.12 -9.59 7.07
C SER A 113 -2.35 -8.75 7.44
N ALA A 114 -2.83 -8.90 8.67
CA ALA A 114 -3.94 -8.10 9.20
C ALA A 114 -3.66 -6.59 9.18
N VAL A 115 -2.39 -6.17 9.33
CA VAL A 115 -1.98 -4.76 9.25
C VAL A 115 -2.23 -4.20 7.84
N TYR A 116 -1.85 -4.95 6.80
CA TYR A 116 -2.06 -4.54 5.42
C TYR A 116 -3.55 -4.46 5.08
N ILE A 117 -4.32 -5.45 5.55
CA ILE A 117 -5.78 -5.49 5.38
C ILE A 117 -6.46 -4.28 6.03
N ARG A 118 -6.07 -3.89 7.26
CA ARG A 118 -6.60 -2.66 7.90
C ARG A 118 -6.29 -1.41 7.09
N GLN A 119 -5.09 -1.33 6.50
CA GLN A 119 -4.75 -0.22 5.62
C GLN A 119 -5.63 -0.19 4.37
N LEU A 120 -5.90 -1.35 3.75
CA LEU A 120 -6.81 -1.44 2.61
C LEU A 120 -8.23 -1.04 3.00
N ARG A 121 -8.74 -1.53 4.13
CA ARG A 121 -10.08 -1.22 4.64
C ARG A 121 -10.31 0.28 4.82
N MET A 122 -9.35 1.00 5.39
CA MET A 122 -9.44 2.47 5.53
C MET A 122 -9.59 3.20 4.19
N ASN A 123 -9.14 2.60 3.09
CA ASN A 123 -9.13 3.18 1.76
C ASN A 123 -10.21 2.57 0.84
N ALA A 124 -10.89 1.49 1.29
CA ALA A 124 -11.87 0.76 0.50
C ALA A 124 -13.08 1.62 0.10
N PRO A 125 -13.65 2.50 0.96
CA PRO A 125 -14.76 3.37 0.55
C PRO A 125 -14.41 4.24 -0.67
N LEU A 126 -13.27 4.94 -0.62
CA LEU A 126 -12.77 5.75 -1.74
C LEU A 126 -12.49 4.89 -2.98
N ALA A 127 -11.90 3.70 -2.81
CA ALA A 127 -11.59 2.81 -3.91
C ALA A 127 -12.82 2.26 -4.62
N LEU A 128 -13.84 1.82 -3.86
CA LEU A 128 -15.07 1.27 -4.41
C LEU A 128 -15.94 2.35 -5.05
N GLU A 129 -15.99 3.55 -4.47
CA GLU A 129 -16.68 4.68 -5.11
C GLU A 129 -15.99 5.09 -6.42
N THR A 130 -14.65 5.11 -6.42
CA THR A 130 -13.88 5.31 -7.66
C THR A 130 -14.20 4.23 -8.68
N ALA A 131 -14.24 2.96 -8.28
CA ALA A 131 -14.59 1.85 -9.17
C ALA A 131 -16.01 1.97 -9.73
N ARG A 132 -16.98 2.38 -8.89
CA ARG A 132 -18.38 2.62 -9.27
C ARG A 132 -18.51 3.70 -10.32
N ARG A 133 -17.85 4.85 -10.13
CA ARG A 133 -17.98 5.98 -11.06
C ARG A 133 -17.15 5.83 -12.32
N THR A 134 -15.99 5.17 -12.22
CA THR A 134 -15.04 5.07 -13.35
C THR A 134 -15.18 3.77 -14.13
N GLY A 135 -15.78 2.73 -13.56
CA GLY A 135 -15.72 1.38 -14.13
C GLY A 135 -14.30 0.79 -14.13
N THR A 136 -13.36 1.35 -13.35
CA THR A 136 -12.00 0.84 -13.25
C THR A 136 -11.60 0.66 -11.79
N VAL A 137 -11.05 -0.49 -11.43
CA VAL A 137 -10.62 -0.73 -10.05
C VAL A 137 -9.25 -0.09 -9.82
N PRO A 138 -9.16 0.87 -8.90
CA PRO A 138 -7.91 1.57 -8.65
C PRO A 138 -6.95 0.70 -7.81
N LYS A 139 -5.65 0.80 -8.09
CA LYS A 139 -4.58 0.15 -7.34
C LYS A 139 -4.39 0.84 -5.98
N PRO A 140 -3.90 0.13 -4.94
CA PRO A 140 -3.68 0.73 -3.62
C PRO A 140 -2.79 1.98 -3.60
N SER A 141 -1.79 2.04 -4.48
CA SER A 141 -0.91 3.21 -4.60
C SER A 141 -1.63 4.43 -5.19
N GLN A 142 -2.56 4.23 -6.11
CA GLN A 142 -3.36 5.30 -6.70
C GLN A 142 -4.33 5.87 -5.66
N ILE A 143 -4.98 5.02 -4.87
CA ILE A 143 -5.87 5.47 -3.78
C ILE A 143 -5.11 6.18 -2.67
N LYS A 144 -3.90 5.71 -2.34
CA LYS A 144 -3.04 6.43 -1.40
C LYS A 144 -2.68 7.84 -1.92
N ALA A 145 -2.55 8.02 -3.23
CA ALA A 145 -2.28 9.32 -3.84
C ALA A 145 -3.49 10.26 -3.80
N THR A 146 -4.73 9.73 -3.92
CA THR A 146 -5.95 10.54 -3.86
C THR A 146 -6.46 10.82 -2.45
N ARG A 147 -6.00 10.06 -1.43
CA ARG A 147 -6.40 10.25 -0.03
C ARG A 147 -6.15 11.66 0.52
N LYS A 148 -5.09 12.34 0.09
CA LYS A 148 -4.85 13.74 0.49
C LYS A 148 -5.92 14.69 -0.07
N THR A 149 -6.39 14.43 -1.28
CA THR A 149 -7.50 15.18 -1.88
C THR A 149 -8.79 14.89 -1.14
N GLU A 150 -9.06 13.64 -0.78
CA GLU A 150 -10.24 13.26 0.01
C GLU A 150 -10.26 14.00 1.36
N GLN A 151 -9.14 14.00 2.08
CA GLN A 151 -9.03 14.67 3.37
C GLN A 151 -9.21 16.19 3.30
N ARG A 152 -8.78 16.81 2.20
CA ARG A 152 -8.80 18.28 2.05
C ARG A 152 -10.08 18.80 1.37
N HIS A 153 -10.60 18.07 0.40
CA HIS A 153 -11.66 18.54 -0.51
C HIS A 153 -12.87 17.60 -0.54
N GLY A 154 -12.86 16.51 0.23
CA GLY A 154 -13.94 15.54 0.30
C GLY A 154 -13.84 14.40 -0.73
N LEU A 155 -14.63 13.36 -0.50
CA LEU A 155 -14.67 12.13 -1.32
C LEU A 155 -14.94 12.43 -2.79
N ASP A 156 -15.95 13.24 -3.09
CA ASP A 156 -16.34 13.55 -4.47
C ASP A 156 -15.22 14.24 -5.28
N ALA A 157 -14.47 15.15 -4.65
CA ALA A 157 -13.31 15.78 -5.28
C ALA A 157 -12.18 14.78 -5.53
N ALA A 158 -11.95 13.83 -4.62
CA ALA A 158 -10.93 12.80 -4.79
C ALA A 158 -11.26 11.84 -5.94
N VAL A 159 -12.53 11.45 -6.08
CA VAL A 159 -12.97 10.60 -7.19
C VAL A 159 -12.93 11.36 -8.51
N THR A 160 -13.36 12.62 -8.52
CA THR A 160 -13.30 13.49 -9.72
C THR A 160 -11.85 13.74 -10.16
N LEU A 161 -10.90 13.89 -9.21
CA LEU A 161 -9.48 13.93 -9.51
C LEU A 161 -9.03 12.65 -10.20
N TYR A 162 -9.40 11.48 -9.67
CA TYR A 162 -9.04 10.21 -10.30
C TYR A 162 -9.60 10.09 -11.72
N GLU A 163 -10.87 10.44 -11.93
CA GLU A 163 -11.53 10.46 -13.23
C GLU A 163 -10.79 11.33 -14.23
N ALA A 164 -10.57 12.61 -13.89
CA ALA A 164 -9.90 13.55 -14.76
C ALA A 164 -8.48 13.09 -15.13
N VAL A 165 -7.72 12.59 -14.15
CA VAL A 165 -6.36 12.08 -14.40
C VAL A 165 -6.38 10.84 -15.28
N ARG A 166 -7.36 9.94 -15.09
CA ARG A 166 -7.52 8.76 -15.94
C ARG A 166 -7.84 9.16 -17.37
N ASP A 167 -8.81 10.04 -17.55
CA ASP A 167 -9.28 10.46 -18.87
C ASP A 167 -8.15 11.15 -19.64
N ILE A 168 -7.44 12.08 -18.99
CA ILE A 168 -6.31 12.80 -19.59
C ILE A 168 -5.12 11.87 -19.85
N ALA A 169 -4.80 10.95 -18.93
CA ALA A 169 -3.75 9.97 -19.17
C ALA A 169 -4.06 9.11 -20.42
N ALA A 170 -5.30 8.64 -20.55
CA ALA A 170 -5.75 7.86 -21.70
C ALA A 170 -5.72 8.69 -23.01
N GLU A 171 -6.13 9.97 -22.98
CA GLU A 171 -6.01 10.88 -24.11
C GLU A 171 -4.58 11.01 -24.64
N MET A 172 -3.59 10.94 -23.74
CA MET A 172 -2.16 10.99 -24.08
C MET A 172 -1.52 9.62 -24.30
N GLY A 173 -2.31 8.54 -24.34
CA GLY A 173 -1.82 7.17 -24.53
C GLY A 173 -1.08 6.56 -23.34
N GLY A 174 -1.27 7.11 -22.14
CA GLY A 174 -0.73 6.60 -20.89
C GLY A 174 -1.79 5.95 -19.98
N GLU A 175 -1.34 5.45 -18.83
CA GLU A 175 -2.21 4.93 -17.78
C GLU A 175 -2.27 5.87 -16.57
N THR A 176 -3.35 5.80 -15.79
CA THR A 176 -3.44 6.48 -14.50
C THR A 176 -2.34 6.01 -13.56
N THR A 177 -1.48 6.92 -13.08
CA THR A 177 -0.42 6.58 -12.13
C THR A 177 -0.57 7.34 -10.82
N ALA A 178 -0.08 6.75 -9.72
CA ALA A 178 -0.02 7.42 -8.41
C ALA A 178 0.78 8.74 -8.46
N ARG A 179 1.83 8.78 -9.29
CA ARG A 179 2.63 9.99 -9.52
C ARG A 179 1.81 11.09 -10.21
N GLY A 180 1.06 10.74 -11.25
CA GLY A 180 0.16 11.68 -11.94
C GLY A 180 -0.88 12.25 -10.97
N LEU A 181 -1.57 11.38 -10.23
CA LEU A 181 -2.56 11.78 -9.21
C LEU A 181 -1.98 12.74 -8.17
N THR A 182 -0.76 12.45 -7.68
CA THR A 182 -0.05 13.31 -6.71
C THR A 182 0.34 14.65 -7.33
N ALA A 183 0.81 14.66 -8.58
CA ALA A 183 1.18 15.89 -9.28
C ALA A 183 -0.02 16.83 -9.45
N VAL A 184 -1.18 16.28 -9.83
CA VAL A 184 -2.43 17.04 -9.93
C VAL A 184 -2.88 17.55 -8.57
N HIS A 185 -2.88 16.71 -7.53
CA HIS A 185 -3.21 17.15 -6.18
C HIS A 185 -2.38 18.38 -5.74
N ASN A 186 -1.08 18.37 -6.04
CA ASN A 186 -0.18 19.45 -5.66
C ASN A 186 -0.41 20.76 -6.45
N SER A 187 -1.08 20.70 -7.60
CA SER A 187 -1.45 21.88 -8.40
C SER A 187 -2.86 22.38 -8.15
N LEU A 188 -3.65 21.70 -7.31
CA LEU A 188 -5.00 22.15 -6.96
C LEU A 188 -4.95 23.36 -6.02
N PRO A 189 -5.92 24.29 -6.15
CA PRO A 189 -6.09 25.38 -5.19
C PRO A 189 -6.45 24.84 -3.80
N GLU A 190 -6.23 25.65 -2.76
CA GLU A 190 -6.55 25.26 -1.38
C GLU A 190 -8.04 24.98 -1.16
N GLN A 191 -8.90 25.65 -1.92
CA GLN A 191 -10.35 25.46 -1.92
C GLN A 191 -10.82 25.13 -3.32
N LEU A 192 -11.68 24.11 -3.43
CA LEU A 192 -12.34 23.75 -4.67
C LEU A 192 -13.81 24.16 -4.60
N PRO A 193 -14.44 24.54 -5.73
CA PRO A 193 -15.86 24.79 -5.79
C PRO A 193 -16.68 23.60 -5.29
N GLU A 194 -17.81 23.89 -4.65
CA GLU A 194 -18.78 22.87 -4.24
C GLU A 194 -19.53 22.25 -5.44
N GLN A 195 -19.69 23.03 -6.52
CA GLN A 195 -20.37 22.61 -7.73
C GLN A 195 -19.51 21.64 -8.56
N GLY A 196 -20.11 20.54 -9.02
CA GLY A 196 -19.42 19.43 -9.67
C GLY A 196 -18.72 19.81 -10.98
N ASP A 197 -19.38 20.59 -11.84
CA ASP A 197 -18.83 20.93 -13.16
C ASP A 197 -17.65 21.91 -13.07
N ASP A 198 -17.77 22.96 -12.26
CA ASP A 198 -16.67 23.92 -12.03
C ASP A 198 -15.47 23.26 -11.36
N ARG A 199 -15.72 22.39 -10.37
CA ARG A 199 -14.68 21.59 -9.73
C ARG A 199 -13.97 20.70 -10.74
N ARG A 200 -14.73 19.98 -11.57
CA ARG A 200 -14.17 19.10 -12.59
C ARG A 200 -13.31 19.89 -13.58
N ALA A 201 -13.76 21.06 -14.03
CA ALA A 201 -13.00 21.91 -14.95
C ALA A 201 -11.64 22.34 -14.38
N ILE A 202 -11.60 22.75 -13.10
CA ILE A 202 -10.34 23.13 -12.42
C ILE A 202 -9.40 21.93 -12.32
N ILE A 203 -9.92 20.77 -11.93
CA ILE A 203 -9.14 19.53 -11.80
C ILE A 203 -8.60 19.10 -13.17
N GLU A 204 -9.42 19.13 -14.23
CA GLU A 204 -9.00 18.81 -15.59
C GLU A 204 -7.91 19.76 -16.10
N GLN A 205 -8.05 21.06 -15.83
CA GLN A 205 -7.02 22.04 -16.18
C GLN A 205 -5.71 21.76 -15.44
N ALA A 206 -5.78 21.49 -14.13
CA ALA A 206 -4.63 21.12 -13.31
C ALA A 206 -3.96 19.83 -13.81
N ALA A 207 -4.75 18.85 -14.23
CA ALA A 207 -4.28 17.61 -14.82
C ALA A 207 -3.59 17.83 -16.17
N ARG A 208 -4.21 18.55 -17.11
CA ARG A 208 -3.57 18.88 -18.40
C ARG A 208 -2.25 19.61 -18.21
N HIS A 209 -2.17 20.53 -17.24
CA HIS A 209 -0.92 21.22 -16.92
C HIS A 209 0.13 20.28 -16.32
N ALA A 210 -0.25 19.37 -15.43
CA ALA A 210 0.67 18.41 -14.81
C ALA A 210 1.26 17.40 -15.81
N PHE A 211 0.54 17.11 -16.89
CA PHE A 211 0.98 16.20 -17.95
C PHE A 211 1.54 16.89 -19.19
N ALA A 212 1.41 18.21 -19.31
CA ALA A 212 2.03 18.95 -20.40
C ALA A 212 3.55 18.76 -20.36
N PRO A 213 4.22 18.57 -21.51
CA PRO A 213 5.67 18.61 -21.57
C PRO A 213 6.11 19.98 -21.05
N GLN A 214 6.81 19.98 -19.92
CA GLN A 214 7.40 21.20 -19.37
C GLN A 214 8.29 21.79 -20.46
N PRO A 215 8.18 23.10 -20.77
CA PRO A 215 9.12 23.71 -21.70
C PRO A 215 10.52 23.46 -21.15
N SER A 216 11.34 22.78 -21.96
CA SER A 216 12.76 22.61 -21.69
C SER A 216 13.33 24.01 -21.51
N ASP A 217 13.55 24.42 -20.27
CA ASP A 217 14.16 25.69 -19.94
C ASP A 217 15.54 25.70 -20.62
N PRO A 218 15.78 26.51 -21.67
CA PRO A 218 17.00 26.40 -22.46
C PRO A 218 18.25 26.86 -21.68
N ASP A 219 18.08 27.31 -20.43
CA ASP A 219 19.12 27.89 -19.60
C ASP A 219 19.50 27.06 -18.36
N ARG A 220 18.97 25.84 -18.20
CA ARG A 220 19.55 24.87 -17.26
C ARG A 220 20.61 24.03 -17.96
N GLY A 221 21.83 24.57 -17.99
CA GLY A 221 23.03 23.78 -18.20
C GLY A 221 23.05 22.54 -17.29
N PRO A 222 23.83 21.50 -17.64
CA PRO A 222 23.78 20.19 -16.99
C PRO A 222 23.98 20.35 -15.48
N GLN A 223 22.89 20.27 -14.72
CA GLN A 223 22.96 20.22 -13.28
C GLN A 223 23.55 18.86 -12.93
N LYS A 224 24.86 18.87 -12.64
CA LYS A 224 25.54 17.76 -11.96
C LYS A 224 24.65 17.33 -10.79
N PRO A 225 24.34 16.03 -10.64
CA PRO A 225 23.56 15.57 -9.51
C PRO A 225 24.28 16.02 -8.23
N LYS A 226 23.63 16.89 -7.45
CA LYS A 226 24.11 17.19 -6.10
C LYS A 226 24.16 15.86 -5.37
N PRO A 227 25.32 15.44 -4.80
CA PRO A 227 25.34 14.30 -3.91
C PRO A 227 24.36 14.61 -2.78
N ARG A 228 23.28 13.84 -2.71
CA ARG A 228 22.44 13.82 -1.51
C ARG A 228 23.35 13.32 -0.41
N LEU A 229 23.74 14.20 0.51
CA LEU A 229 24.34 13.78 1.77
C LEU A 229 23.43 12.69 2.34
N ALA A 230 24.00 11.50 2.48
CA ALA A 230 23.40 10.40 3.21
C ALA A 230 22.91 10.97 4.55
N GLY A 231 21.60 10.91 4.76
CA GLY A 231 21.01 11.24 6.04
C GLY A 231 21.65 10.36 7.09
N HIS A 232 22.41 11.00 7.99
CA HIS A 232 22.77 10.44 9.27
C HIS A 232 21.49 9.98 9.97
N TRP A 233 21.19 8.69 9.92
CA TRP A 233 20.33 8.06 10.91
C TRP A 233 21.18 7.89 12.18
N GLN A 234 21.31 8.96 12.97
CA GLN A 234 21.76 8.82 14.34
C GLN A 234 20.63 8.19 15.14
N ILE A 235 20.77 6.90 15.43
CA ILE A 235 20.00 6.24 16.47
C ILE A 235 20.45 6.89 17.79
N ARG A 236 19.62 7.77 18.35
CA ARG A 236 19.76 8.15 19.76
C ARG A 236 19.39 6.91 20.58
N LEU A 237 20.41 6.21 21.09
CA LEU A 237 20.21 5.37 22.27
C LEU A 237 19.85 6.29 23.45
N PRO A 238 18.93 5.90 24.34
CA PRO A 238 18.84 6.54 25.65
C PRO A 238 20.16 6.25 26.38
N GLU A 239 20.99 7.28 26.56
CA GLU A 239 22.11 7.22 27.49
C GLU A 239 21.53 7.06 28.90
N SER A 240 21.55 5.82 29.37
CA SER A 240 21.60 5.52 30.79
C SER A 240 22.84 6.23 31.35
N GLU A 241 22.61 7.21 32.22
CA GLU A 241 23.62 7.77 33.11
C GLU A 241 24.24 6.64 33.92
N THR A 242 25.40 6.16 33.49
CA THR A 242 26.33 5.43 34.35
C THR A 242 27.46 6.38 34.69
N GLU A 243 27.31 7.05 35.82
CA GLU A 243 28.40 7.76 36.49
C GLU A 243 29.59 6.82 36.66
N SER A 244 30.74 7.31 36.21
CA SER A 244 32.05 6.70 36.36
C SER A 244 32.47 6.77 37.84
N ILE A 245 32.82 5.62 38.41
CA ILE A 245 33.47 5.54 39.72
C ILE A 245 34.91 6.04 39.59
N GLY A 246 35.23 7.08 40.36
CA GLY A 246 36.58 7.60 40.56
C GLY A 246 36.72 8.34 41.88
N SER A 247 36.84 7.58 42.98
CA SER A 247 37.53 7.87 44.24
C SER A 247 37.46 9.29 44.86
N ALA A 248 36.77 9.43 46.01
CA ALA A 248 37.38 9.84 47.29
C ALA A 248 36.36 9.87 48.46
N SER A 249 36.63 9.04 49.47
CA SER A 249 36.56 9.30 50.92
C SER A 249 35.37 10.09 51.53
N ILE A 250 34.56 9.42 52.37
CA ILE A 250 34.35 9.63 53.82
C ILE A 250 33.01 8.94 54.25
N ALA A 251 33.07 8.15 55.33
CA ALA A 251 32.01 7.37 55.97
C ALA A 251 31.07 8.21 56.89
N PRO A 252 30.23 7.64 57.79
CA PRO A 252 29.15 6.63 57.68
C PRO A 252 27.81 7.10 58.34
N ALA A 253 26.70 6.35 58.17
CA ALA A 253 25.62 6.07 59.18
C ALA A 253 24.36 5.46 58.48
N SER A 254 24.00 4.20 58.75
CA SER A 254 22.83 3.76 59.56
C SER A 254 21.45 4.06 58.93
N ALA A 255 20.45 3.19 58.82
CA ALA A 255 20.17 1.83 59.30
C ALA A 255 18.97 1.24 58.52
N ASP A 256 18.89 -0.09 58.47
CA ASP A 256 17.71 -0.96 58.48
C ASP A 256 16.50 -0.67 57.58
N THR A 257 16.21 -1.59 56.63
CA THR A 257 15.10 -2.57 56.71
C THR A 257 14.68 -3.03 55.29
N GLU A 258 14.97 -4.29 54.96
CA GLU A 258 14.19 -5.13 54.03
C GLU A 258 13.63 -6.32 54.85
N PRO A 259 12.69 -7.19 54.38
CA PRO A 259 12.18 -7.38 53.01
C PRO A 259 10.64 -7.62 52.90
N HIS A 260 10.07 -7.58 51.68
CA HIS A 260 9.36 -8.73 51.05
C HIS A 260 8.59 -8.41 49.74
N LEU A 261 9.12 -8.93 48.64
CA LEU A 261 8.49 -9.73 47.56
C LEU A 261 7.04 -9.44 47.10
N GLN A 262 6.88 -9.06 45.83
CA GLN A 262 6.39 -9.99 44.79
C GLN A 262 6.65 -9.46 43.36
N ALA A 263 7.21 -10.34 42.54
CA ALA A 263 7.81 -10.09 41.24
C ALA A 263 6.78 -10.08 40.10
N ALA A 264 6.87 -9.06 39.24
CA ALA A 264 6.33 -9.07 37.88
C ALA A 264 7.43 -9.53 36.92
N THR A 265 7.30 -10.73 36.38
CA THR A 265 8.20 -11.31 35.36
C THR A 265 8.00 -10.58 34.03
N GLN A 266 8.94 -9.69 33.70
CA GLN A 266 9.15 -9.21 32.34
C GLN A 266 9.89 -10.29 31.55
N HIS A 267 9.27 -10.83 30.50
CA HIS A 267 9.97 -11.64 29.51
C HIS A 267 10.78 -10.72 28.60
N THR A 268 12.00 -10.36 29.02
CA THR A 268 13.03 -9.83 28.13
C THR A 268 13.59 -10.99 27.30
N ALA A 269 13.30 -11.01 26.00
CA ALA A 269 13.94 -11.93 25.08
C ALA A 269 15.44 -11.64 25.05
N VAL A 270 16.25 -12.57 25.54
CA VAL A 270 17.71 -12.49 25.50
C VAL A 270 18.16 -12.62 24.04
N THR A 271 18.47 -11.50 23.38
CA THR A 271 19.11 -11.51 22.06
C THR A 271 20.54 -11.99 22.21
N THR A 272 20.78 -13.26 21.84
CA THR A 272 22.14 -13.83 21.82
C THR A 272 23.02 -13.11 20.79
N PRO A 273 24.35 -12.99 21.01
CA PRO A 273 25.29 -12.36 20.07
C PRO A 273 25.25 -12.93 18.64
N HIS A 274 24.81 -14.19 18.49
CA HIS A 274 24.65 -14.85 17.20
C HIS A 274 23.49 -14.27 16.37
N HIS A 275 22.38 -13.88 17.01
CA HIS A 275 21.26 -13.22 16.35
C HIS A 275 21.63 -11.84 15.83
N MET A 276 22.38 -11.06 16.63
CA MET A 276 22.89 -9.75 16.22
C MET A 276 23.80 -9.86 15.01
N ARG A 277 24.73 -10.83 15.01
CA ARG A 277 25.61 -11.07 13.86
C ARG A 277 24.85 -11.49 12.59
N THR A 278 23.82 -12.30 12.73
CA THR A 278 22.98 -12.72 11.60
C THR A 278 22.17 -11.55 11.02
N LEU A 279 21.72 -10.63 11.87
CA LEU A 279 21.06 -9.39 11.46
C LEU A 279 22.02 -8.43 10.76
N GLU A 280 23.23 -8.25 11.28
CA GLU A 280 24.28 -7.42 10.66
C GLU A 280 24.67 -7.95 9.26
N GLU A 281 24.85 -9.27 9.13
CA GLU A 281 25.10 -9.91 7.83
C GLU A 281 23.94 -9.72 6.84
N ALA A 282 22.69 -9.80 7.32
CA ALA A 282 21.50 -9.59 6.50
C ALA A 282 21.37 -8.13 6.03
N LEU A 283 21.68 -7.17 6.91
CA LEU A 283 21.66 -5.74 6.59
C LEU A 283 22.77 -5.38 5.60
N ALA A 284 23.98 -5.93 5.76
CA ALA A 284 25.07 -5.75 4.79
C ALA A 284 24.70 -6.30 3.41
N ALA A 285 24.08 -7.48 3.35
CA ALA A 285 23.63 -8.08 2.10
C ALA A 285 22.51 -7.27 1.41
N LEU A 286 21.63 -6.64 2.19
CA LEU A 286 20.61 -5.73 1.66
C LEU A 286 21.21 -4.45 1.08
N ALA A 287 22.24 -3.89 1.72
CA ALA A 287 22.95 -2.71 1.20
C ALA A 287 23.63 -2.99 -0.15
N THR A 288 24.21 -4.19 -0.33
CA THR A 288 24.79 -4.60 -1.62
C THR A 288 23.72 -4.76 -2.71
N ILE A 289 22.51 -5.21 -2.36
CA ILE A 289 21.39 -5.30 -3.30
C ILE A 289 20.91 -3.90 -3.70
N ASP A 290 20.83 -2.97 -2.76
CA ASP A 290 20.43 -1.58 -3.03
C ASP A 290 21.43 -0.89 -3.96
N GLU A 291 22.73 -1.09 -3.74
CA GLU A 291 23.79 -0.59 -4.62
C GLU A 291 23.70 -1.17 -6.05
N GLN A 292 23.40 -2.47 -6.16
CA GLN A 292 23.17 -3.14 -7.46
C GLN A 292 21.92 -2.63 -8.18
N LEU A 293 20.86 -2.26 -7.45
CA LEU A 293 19.64 -1.64 -7.99
C LEU A 293 19.89 -0.21 -8.49
N THR A 294 20.87 0.48 -7.92
CA THR A 294 21.27 1.83 -8.33
C THR A 294 22.38 1.87 -9.39
N SER A 295 22.91 0.72 -9.80
CA SER A 295 24.02 0.66 -10.76
C SER A 295 23.61 1.11 -12.17
N GLU A 296 24.60 1.53 -12.96
CA GLU A 296 24.42 2.08 -14.31
C GLU A 296 23.56 1.19 -15.22
N LEU A 297 23.53 -0.13 -15.01
CA LEU A 297 22.66 -1.07 -15.72
C LEU A 297 21.16 -0.73 -15.60
N TYR A 298 20.69 -0.31 -14.43
CA TYR A 298 19.30 0.11 -14.22
C TYR A 298 18.98 1.45 -14.88
N THR A 299 19.98 2.32 -14.97
CA THR A 299 19.84 3.64 -15.60
C THR A 299 19.86 3.52 -17.13
N GLN A 300 20.71 2.64 -17.68
CA GLN A 300 20.81 2.36 -19.12
C GLN A 300 19.59 1.58 -19.65
N ALA A 301 19.09 0.60 -18.89
CA ALA A 301 17.93 -0.21 -19.29
C ALA A 301 16.61 0.57 -19.27
N ALA A 302 16.54 1.69 -18.54
CA ALA A 302 15.43 2.62 -18.60
C ALA A 302 15.43 3.48 -19.89
N ILE A 303 16.55 3.49 -20.64
CA ILE A 303 16.75 4.33 -21.83
C ILE A 303 16.63 3.51 -23.13
N ASP A 304 16.96 2.21 -23.14
CA ASP A 304 16.92 1.38 -24.37
C ASP A 304 16.13 0.05 -24.19
N PRO A 305 15.04 -0.17 -24.96
CA PRO A 305 14.14 -1.33 -24.82
C PRO A 305 14.71 -2.66 -25.33
N THR A 306 15.94 -2.71 -25.86
CA THR A 306 16.59 -3.98 -26.23
C THR A 306 17.14 -4.75 -25.02
N HIS A 307 17.30 -4.09 -23.87
CA HIS A 307 17.83 -4.69 -22.63
C HIS A 307 16.77 -5.29 -21.69
N THR A 308 15.50 -5.37 -22.09
CA THR A 308 14.40 -5.79 -21.20
C THR A 308 14.53 -7.24 -20.70
N GLN A 309 15.17 -8.13 -21.45
CA GLN A 309 15.39 -9.53 -21.02
C GLN A 309 16.49 -9.65 -19.95
N ASP A 310 17.58 -8.90 -20.09
CA ASP A 310 18.65 -8.85 -19.09
C ASP A 310 18.16 -8.15 -17.81
N TYR A 311 17.31 -7.13 -17.96
CA TYR A 311 16.60 -6.49 -16.84
C TYR A 311 15.75 -7.48 -16.05
N GLU A 312 14.91 -8.28 -16.72
CA GLU A 312 14.07 -9.25 -16.02
C GLU A 312 14.93 -10.33 -15.34
N ARG A 313 16.03 -10.75 -15.97
CA ARG A 313 16.98 -11.70 -15.35
C ARG A 313 17.62 -11.14 -14.08
N VAL A 314 18.09 -9.89 -14.08
CA VAL A 314 18.68 -9.24 -12.89
C VAL A 314 17.62 -9.03 -11.80
N ARG A 315 16.41 -8.59 -12.18
CA ARG A 315 15.28 -8.43 -11.27
C ARG A 315 14.90 -9.74 -10.57
N GLN A 316 14.80 -10.84 -11.32
CA GLN A 316 14.53 -12.17 -10.76
C GLN A 316 15.64 -12.62 -9.81
N HIS A 317 16.90 -12.39 -10.18
CA HIS A 317 18.05 -12.73 -9.33
C HIS A 317 18.04 -11.95 -7.99
N ILE A 318 17.65 -10.67 -8.01
CA ILE A 318 17.50 -9.85 -6.81
C ILE A 318 16.36 -10.36 -5.92
N ILE A 319 15.20 -10.69 -6.51
CA ILE A 319 14.06 -11.25 -5.79
C ILE A 319 14.45 -12.56 -5.10
N ILE A 320 15.15 -13.44 -5.81
CA ILE A 320 15.62 -14.72 -5.27
C ILE A 320 16.60 -14.51 -4.10
N ARG A 321 17.56 -13.58 -4.23
CA ARG A 321 18.50 -13.25 -3.14
C ARG A 321 17.81 -12.64 -1.92
N ALA A 322 16.89 -11.70 -2.13
CA ALA A 322 16.13 -11.08 -1.04
C ALA A 322 15.28 -12.12 -0.29
N ALA A 323 14.65 -13.06 -1.02
CA ALA A 323 13.92 -14.17 -0.43
C ALA A 323 14.83 -15.11 0.38
N ALA A 324 16.04 -15.40 -0.12
CA ALA A 324 17.03 -16.23 0.58
C ALA A 324 17.53 -15.56 1.88
N ILE A 325 17.79 -14.25 1.86
CA ILE A 325 18.16 -13.48 3.06
C ILE A 325 17.03 -13.53 4.10
N ARG A 326 15.79 -13.31 3.66
CA ARG A 326 14.61 -13.41 4.54
C ARG A 326 14.46 -14.81 5.13
N ALA A 327 14.64 -15.86 4.34
CA ALA A 327 14.57 -17.24 4.80
C ALA A 327 15.70 -17.58 5.79
N LYS A 328 16.92 -17.07 5.58
CA LYS A 328 18.05 -17.24 6.51
C LYS A 328 17.79 -16.52 7.83
N ALA A 329 17.25 -15.31 7.80
CA ALA A 329 16.86 -14.56 8.99
C ALA A 329 15.73 -15.24 9.78
N LEU A 330 14.77 -15.88 9.09
CA LEU A 330 13.65 -16.61 9.73
C LEU A 330 14.03 -18.02 10.24
N ARG A 331 15.15 -18.59 9.77
CA ARG A 331 15.67 -19.91 10.18
C ARG A 331 16.76 -19.84 11.26
N ALA A 332 17.03 -18.65 11.82
CA ALA A 332 17.90 -18.56 12.99
C ALA A 332 17.35 -19.48 14.10
N PRO A 333 18.20 -20.25 14.80
CA PRO A 333 17.76 -21.31 15.68
C PRO A 333 16.80 -20.76 16.74
N LYS A 334 15.56 -21.23 16.70
CA LYS A 334 14.59 -21.03 17.77
C LYS A 334 15.10 -21.81 18.98
N THR A 335 15.41 -21.11 20.07
CA THR A 335 15.44 -21.74 21.40
C THR A 335 14.02 -22.09 21.81
#